data_AF-A0A8J4WBB6-F1
#
_entry.id   AF-A0A8J4WBB6-F1
#
_cell.length_a   1.000
_cell.length_b   1.000
_cell.length_c   1.000
_cell.angle_alpha   90.00
_cell.angle_beta   90.00
_cell.angle_gamma   90.00
#
_symmetry.space_group_name_H-M   'P 1'
#
loop_
_entity.id
_entity.type
_entity.pdbx_description
1 polymer ?
#
loop_
_entity_poly.entity_id
_entity_poly.type
_entity_poly.pdbx_seq_one_letter_code
_entity_poly.pdbx_strand_id
1 'polypeptide(L)'
;MDVCGDATVTCSKDGSIALSHFRDTYSLEVVRRFEDHKGVVKSVRFATGDPQRFASGGNDRVLRVYDLRLPDARASALEVVNAHARVINSVQFHPTDDHLLLSAGFDPHFYLFDLRKPRAPL
;
A
#
# COMPACT_ATOMS: atom_id res chain seq x y z
N MET A 1 -7.52 -3.95 -4.31
CA MET A 1 -8.45 -3.13 -3.53
C MET A 1 -8.50 -3.64 -2.10
N ASP A 2 -8.86 -2.78 -1.17
CA ASP A 2 -9.11 -3.09 0.24
C ASP A 2 -10.08 -2.05 0.83
N VAL A 3 -10.72 -2.37 1.95
CA VAL A 3 -11.73 -1.53 2.60
C VAL A 3 -11.52 -1.48 4.12
N CYS A 4 -11.68 -0.30 4.71
CA CYS A 4 -11.61 -0.10 6.15
C CYS A 4 -12.65 0.96 6.56
N GLY A 5 -13.67 0.55 7.31
CA GLY A 5 -14.78 1.44 7.66
C GLY A 5 -15.52 1.95 6.41
N ASP A 6 -15.63 3.28 6.30
CA ASP A 6 -16.23 3.98 5.15
C ASP A 6 -15.24 4.22 4.00
N ALA A 7 -13.95 3.92 4.20
CA ALA A 7 -12.89 4.17 3.24
C ALA A 7 -12.54 2.90 2.44
N THR A 8 -12.28 3.08 1.16
CA THR A 8 -11.83 2.04 0.22
C THR A 8 -10.60 2.50 -0.51
N VAL A 9 -9.59 1.63 -0.65
CA VAL A 9 -8.45 1.85 -1.54
C VAL A 9 -8.50 0.89 -2.72
N THR A 10 -8.29 1.42 -3.91
CA THR A 10 -8.23 0.65 -5.16
C THR A 10 -6.92 0.94 -5.87
N CYS A 11 -6.47 0.01 -6.70
CA CYS A 11 -5.20 0.10 -7.42
C CYS A 11 -5.39 -0.28 -8.87
N SER A 12 -4.64 0.36 -9.77
CA SER A 12 -4.84 0.25 -11.22
C SER A 12 -3.56 -0.19 -11.97
N LYS A 13 -3.76 -0.63 -13.21
CA LYS A 13 -2.67 -0.95 -14.15
C LYS A 13 -1.90 0.29 -14.61
N ASP A 14 -2.51 1.46 -14.53
CA ASP A 14 -1.87 2.74 -14.88
C ASP A 14 -0.87 3.25 -13.81
N GLY A 15 -0.73 2.54 -12.69
CA GLY A 15 0.15 2.95 -11.59
C GLY A 15 -0.53 3.79 -10.51
N SER A 16 -1.80 4.15 -10.71
CA SER A 16 -2.54 4.93 -9.71
C SER A 16 -3.15 4.07 -8.61
N ILE A 17 -3.28 4.70 -7.44
CA ILE A 17 -4.09 4.25 -6.32
C ILE A 17 -5.16 5.30 -6.08
N ALA A 18 -6.40 4.89 -5.86
CA ALA A 18 -7.49 5.79 -5.51
C ALA A 18 -8.02 5.44 -4.11
N LEU A 19 -8.10 6.44 -3.25
CA LEU A 19 -8.84 6.42 -1.99
C LEU A 19 -10.21 7.00 -2.24
N SER A 20 -11.24 6.25 -1.89
CA SER A 20 -12.64 6.63 -2.04
C SER A 20 -13.41 6.40 -0.74
N HIS A 21 -14.43 7.21 -0.47
CA HIS A 21 -15.34 7.00 0.66
C HIS A 21 -16.74 6.64 0.16
N PHE A 22 -17.46 5.85 0.94
CA PHE A 22 -18.89 5.61 0.69
C PHE A 22 -19.69 6.89 0.94
N ARG A 23 -20.35 7.39 -0.10
CA ARG A 23 -21.30 8.49 0.02
C ARG A 23 -22.69 7.96 0.43
N ASP A 24 -23.02 6.78 -0.08
CA ASP A 24 -24.17 5.96 0.28
C ASP A 24 -23.85 4.47 0.00
N THR A 25 -24.85 3.59 0.14
CA THR A 25 -24.69 2.13 -0.04
C THR A 25 -24.19 1.72 -1.43
N TYR A 26 -24.40 2.55 -2.46
CA TYR A 26 -24.16 2.19 -3.86
C TYR A 26 -23.17 3.11 -4.58
N SER A 27 -22.74 4.20 -3.93
CA SER A 27 -21.84 5.18 -4.53
C SER A 27 -20.60 5.46 -3.70
N LEU A 28 -19.47 5.54 -4.42
CA LEU A 28 -18.17 5.91 -3.90
C LEU A 28 -17.78 7.27 -4.47
N GLU A 29 -17.24 8.13 -3.61
CA GLU A 29 -16.62 9.39 -4.01
C GLU A 29 -15.10 9.25 -3.90
N VAL A 30 -14.37 9.56 -4.98
CA VAL A 30 -12.90 9.56 -4.96
C VAL A 30 -12.42 10.78 -4.19
N VAL A 31 -11.83 10.56 -3.02
CA VAL A 31 -11.30 11.60 -2.14
C VAL A 31 -9.86 11.96 -2.55
N ARG A 32 -9.08 10.96 -2.98
CA ARG A 32 -7.67 11.17 -3.32
C ARG A 32 -7.14 10.17 -4.33
N ARG A 33 -6.14 10.60 -5.11
CA ARG A 33 -5.33 9.75 -5.99
C ARG A 33 -3.85 9.88 -5.63
N PHE A 34 -3.13 8.77 -5.77
CA PHE A 34 -1.69 8.65 -5.55
C PHE A 34 -1.07 8.07 -6.83
N GLU A 35 -0.02 8.71 -7.34
CA GLU A 35 0.57 8.44 -8.66
C GLU A 35 2.10 8.22 -8.59
N ASP A 36 2.57 7.80 -7.41
CA ASP A 36 4.00 7.58 -7.14
C ASP A 36 4.56 6.36 -7.89
N HIS A 37 3.76 5.29 -8.03
CA HIS A 37 4.20 4.07 -8.70
C HIS A 37 4.47 4.29 -10.19
N LYS A 38 5.58 3.73 -10.68
CA LYS A 38 6.00 3.82 -12.09
C LYS A 38 5.64 2.58 -12.91
N GLY A 39 4.64 1.82 -12.44
CA GLY A 39 4.12 0.62 -13.10
C GLY A 39 2.87 0.09 -12.41
N VAL A 40 2.29 -0.97 -12.95
CA VAL A 40 1.06 -1.60 -12.44
C VAL A 40 1.12 -1.82 -10.93
N VAL A 41 0.14 -1.29 -10.20
CA VAL A 41 -0.02 -1.58 -8.77
C VAL A 41 -0.85 -2.85 -8.63
N LYS A 42 -0.29 -3.85 -7.96
CA LYS A 42 -0.88 -5.19 -7.87
C LYS A 42 -1.63 -5.43 -6.58
N SER A 43 -1.17 -4.79 -5.49
CA SER A 43 -1.80 -4.91 -4.19
C SER A 43 -1.78 -3.59 -3.44
N VAL A 44 -2.86 -3.36 -2.69
CA VAL A 44 -3.05 -2.28 -1.73
C VAL A 44 -3.76 -2.84 -0.51
N ARG A 45 -3.30 -2.53 0.69
CA ARG A 45 -3.91 -2.98 1.96
C ARG A 45 -3.85 -1.90 3.02
N PHE A 46 -4.96 -1.70 3.74
CA PHE A 46 -4.96 -0.89 4.95
C PHE A 46 -4.17 -1.59 6.07
N ALA A 47 -3.58 -0.81 6.97
CA ALA A 47 -3.04 -1.34 8.21
C ALA A 47 -4.18 -1.82 9.11
N THR A 48 -3.95 -2.91 9.85
CA THR A 48 -5.03 -3.56 10.61
C THR A 48 -5.44 -2.74 11.84
N GLY A 49 -4.48 -2.12 12.53
CA GLY A 49 -4.72 -1.29 13.71
C GLY A 49 -4.84 0.21 13.44
N ASP A 50 -4.51 0.69 12.23
CA ASP A 50 -4.49 2.11 11.88
C ASP A 50 -5.13 2.38 10.51
N PRO A 51 -6.41 2.79 10.46
CA PRO A 51 -7.13 3.05 9.21
C PRO A 51 -6.56 4.24 8.42
N GLN A 52 -5.69 5.05 9.04
CA GLN A 52 -5.02 6.17 8.38
C GLN A 52 -3.76 5.74 7.63
N ARG A 53 -3.38 4.46 7.69
CA ARG A 53 -2.22 3.93 6.95
C ARG A 53 -2.65 2.83 6.00
N PHE A 54 -2.00 2.80 4.84
CA PHE A 54 -2.10 1.69 3.91
C PHE A 54 -0.77 1.48 3.19
N ALA A 55 -0.56 0.29 2.66
CA ALA A 55 0.62 -0.09 1.92
C ALA A 55 0.26 -0.54 0.52
N SER A 56 1.21 -0.45 -0.40
CA SER A 56 1.08 -0.92 -1.76
C SER A 56 2.35 -1.56 -2.30
N GLY A 57 2.17 -2.37 -3.34
CA GLY A 57 3.26 -3.00 -4.08
C GLY A 57 2.84 -3.31 -5.51
N GLY A 58 3.82 -3.31 -6.43
CA GLY A 58 3.55 -3.52 -7.84
C GLY A 58 4.77 -3.85 -8.69
N ASN A 59 4.64 -3.56 -9.99
CA ASN A 59 5.63 -3.91 -11.01
C ASN A 59 6.91 -3.08 -10.95
N ASP A 60 6.89 -1.91 -10.30
CA ASP A 60 8.09 -1.09 -10.08
C ASP A 60 8.99 -1.63 -8.95
N ARG A 61 8.54 -2.70 -8.26
CA ARG A 61 9.29 -3.42 -7.21
C ARG A 61 9.56 -2.56 -5.97
N VAL A 62 8.76 -1.52 -5.78
CA VAL A 62 8.83 -0.63 -4.63
C VAL A 62 7.68 -0.95 -3.68
N LEU A 63 7.99 -1.14 -2.40
CA LEU A 63 6.96 -1.08 -1.36
C LEU A 63 6.75 0.36 -0.95
N ARG A 64 5.50 0.80 -0.91
CA ARG A 64 5.13 2.13 -0.43
C ARG A 64 4.20 2.00 0.75
N VAL A 65 4.39 2.85 1.75
CA VAL A 65 3.44 3.04 2.86
C VAL A 65 2.99 4.48 2.83
N TYR A 66 1.69 4.69 2.91
CA TYR A 66 1.05 5.99 2.89
C TYR A 66 0.45 6.26 4.25
N ASP A 67 0.48 7.53 4.64
CA ASP A 67 -0.15 8.02 5.85
C ASP A 67 -1.08 9.18 5.47
N LEU A 68 -2.37 8.96 5.64
CA LEU A 68 -3.43 9.89 5.24
C LEU A 68 -3.45 11.17 6.08
N ARG A 69 -2.75 11.19 7.23
CA ARG A 69 -2.63 12.33 8.14
C ARG A 69 -1.60 13.36 7.68
N LEU A 70 -0.66 12.97 6.81
CA LEU A 70 0.39 13.88 6.34
C LEU A 70 -0.18 14.98 5.44
N PRO A 71 0.38 16.20 5.46
CA PRO A 71 -0.14 17.32 4.69
C PRO A 71 0.03 17.14 3.17
N ASP A 72 1.18 16.60 2.74
CA ASP A 72 1.36 16.12 1.35
C ASP A 72 0.94 14.65 1.25
N ALA A 73 -0.34 14.46 1.49
CA ALA A 73 -0.95 13.17 1.57
C ALA A 73 -1.09 12.47 0.20
N ARG A 74 -0.50 13.03 -0.86
CA ARG A 74 -0.47 12.48 -2.23
C ARG A 74 0.81 11.69 -2.49
N ALA A 75 1.86 11.94 -1.71
CA ALA A 75 3.09 11.18 -1.73
C ALA A 75 3.08 10.08 -0.66
N SER A 76 3.86 9.03 -0.89
CA SER A 76 4.09 8.01 0.14
C SER A 76 4.93 8.55 1.31
N ALA A 77 4.61 8.09 2.52
CA ALA A 77 5.34 8.44 3.74
C ALA A 77 6.66 7.67 3.85
N LEU A 78 6.73 6.49 3.24
CA LEU A 78 7.87 5.60 3.25
C LEU A 78 7.93 4.81 1.94
N GLU A 79 9.13 4.70 1.39
CA GLU A 79 9.43 3.86 0.24
C GLU A 79 10.57 2.89 0.56
N VAL A 80 10.38 1.63 0.18
CA VAL A 80 11.46 0.64 0.11
C VAL A 80 11.73 0.35 -1.36
N VAL A 81 12.70 1.06 -1.91
CA VAL A 81 13.11 0.89 -3.31
C VAL A 81 13.86 -0.44 -3.45
N ASN A 82 13.55 -1.19 -4.52
CA ASN A 82 14.07 -2.54 -4.74
C ASN A 82 13.80 -3.47 -3.55
N ALA A 83 12.61 -3.36 -2.93
CA ALA A 83 12.18 -4.29 -1.89
C ALA A 83 12.19 -5.75 -2.35
N HIS A 84 12.02 -5.96 -3.65
CA HIS A 84 12.05 -7.25 -4.33
C HIS A 84 12.91 -7.16 -5.61
N ALA A 85 13.51 -8.28 -6.04
CA ALA A 85 14.23 -8.33 -7.31
C ALA A 85 13.26 -8.42 -8.50
N ARG A 86 12.07 -9.01 -8.28
CA ARG A 86 10.96 -9.10 -9.24
C ARG A 86 9.71 -8.36 -8.77
N VAL A 87 8.64 -8.44 -9.55
CA VAL A 87 7.40 -7.69 -9.29
C VAL A 87 6.73 -8.17 -7.99
N ILE A 88 6.19 -7.21 -7.24
CA ILE A 88 5.46 -7.47 -6.00
C ILE A 88 4.01 -7.73 -6.37
N ASN A 89 3.46 -8.86 -5.96
CA ASN A 89 2.08 -9.24 -6.25
C ASN A 89 1.16 -9.02 -5.04
N SER A 90 1.69 -9.11 -3.82
CA SER A 90 0.92 -9.01 -2.60
C SER A 90 1.69 -8.29 -1.51
N VAL A 91 0.97 -7.51 -0.71
CA VAL A 91 1.41 -6.89 0.52
C VAL A 91 0.35 -7.16 1.58
N GLN A 92 0.75 -7.29 2.83
CA GLN A 92 -0.18 -7.49 3.95
C GLN A 92 0.47 -7.02 5.24
N PHE A 93 -0.23 -6.17 5.99
CA PHE A 93 0.19 -5.81 7.34
C PHE A 93 0.04 -7.01 8.29
N HIS A 94 0.91 -7.07 9.29
CA HIS A 94 0.75 -8.01 10.38
C HIS A 94 -0.55 -7.70 11.15
N PRO A 95 -1.34 -8.71 11.55
CA PRO A 95 -2.70 -8.51 12.08
C PRO A 95 -2.75 -7.76 13.42
N THR A 96 -1.65 -7.68 14.15
CA THR A 96 -1.59 -7.02 15.47
C THR A 96 -0.44 -6.04 15.63
N ASP A 97 0.45 -5.92 14.64
CA ASP A 97 1.61 -5.00 14.71
C ASP A 97 1.73 -4.25 13.39
N ASP A 98 1.20 -3.03 13.36
CA ASP A 98 1.21 -2.20 12.15
C ASP A 98 2.61 -1.71 11.74
N HIS A 99 3.67 -2.07 12.47
CA HIS A 99 5.04 -1.84 12.04
C HIS A 99 5.60 -2.99 11.21
N LEU A 100 4.90 -4.12 11.12
CA LEU A 100 5.35 -5.27 10.33
C LEU A 100 4.53 -5.38 9.04
N LEU A 101 5.25 -5.45 7.91
CA LEU A 101 4.65 -5.56 6.58
C LEU A 101 5.24 -6.78 5.86
N LEU A 102 4.37 -7.73 5.51
CA LEU A 102 4.72 -8.86 4.67
C LEU A 102 4.53 -8.49 3.20
N SER A 103 5.45 -8.94 2.35
CA SER A 103 5.38 -8.76 0.91
C SER A 103 5.83 -10.01 0.17
N ALA A 104 5.17 -10.29 -0.95
CA ALA A 104 5.43 -11.47 -1.77
C ALA A 104 5.22 -11.13 -3.25
N GLY A 105 5.99 -11.79 -4.11
CA GLY A 105 6.05 -11.47 -5.53
C GLY A 105 6.40 -12.67 -6.40
N PHE A 106 7.08 -12.39 -7.50
CA PHE A 106 7.68 -13.43 -8.36
C PHE A 106 9.08 -13.86 -7.90
N ASP A 107 9.57 -13.30 -6.80
CA ASP A 107 10.78 -13.75 -6.14
C ASP A 107 10.55 -15.15 -5.54
N PRO A 108 11.63 -15.95 -5.37
CA PRO A 108 11.52 -17.25 -4.72
C PRO A 108 11.23 -17.16 -3.21
N HIS A 109 11.28 -15.95 -2.64
CA HIS A 109 11.06 -15.69 -1.22
C HIS A 109 9.99 -14.62 -1.03
N PHE A 110 9.32 -14.66 0.13
CA PHE A 110 8.60 -13.52 0.67
C PHE A 110 9.50 -12.77 1.66
N TYR A 111 9.17 -11.52 1.94
CA TYR A 111 9.96 -10.65 2.81
C TYR A 111 9.06 -10.00 3.85
N LEU A 112 9.49 -10.06 5.12
CA LEU A 112 8.87 -9.34 6.23
C LEU A 112 9.70 -8.09 6.52
N PHE A 113 9.07 -6.93 6.56
CA PHE A 113 9.75 -5.66 6.81
C PHE A 113 9.29 -5.06 8.13
N ASP A 114 10.24 -4.55 8.94
CA ASP A 114 9.94 -3.61 10.02
C ASP A 114 9.96 -2.19 9.45
N LEU A 115 8.78 -1.55 9.42
CA LEU A 115 8.59 -0.21 8.86
C LEU A 115 9.31 0.89 9.64
N ARG A 116 9.76 0.62 10.87
CA ARG A 116 10.62 1.55 11.63
C ARG A 116 12.07 1.50 11.15
N LYS A 117 12.47 0.41 10.50
CA LYS A 117 13.83 0.17 9.96
C LYS A 117 13.75 -0.55 8.59
N PRO A 118 13.14 0.07 7.58
CA PRO A 118 12.65 -0.64 6.39
C PRO A 118 13.73 -0.94 5.34
N ARG A 119 15.01 -0.70 5.63
CA ARG A 119 16.11 -0.79 4.65
C ARG A 119 16.40 -2.22 4.19
N ALA A 120 16.08 -3.20 5.03
CA ALA A 120 16.25 -4.61 4.74
C ALA A 120 15.09 -5.39 5.38
N PRO A 121 14.68 -6.52 4.77
CA PRO A 121 13.76 -7.43 5.43
C PRO A 121 14.40 -8.05 6.68
N LEU A 122 13.54 -8.49 7.59
CA LEU A 122 13.87 -9.25 8.79
C LEU A 122 14.34 -10.67 8.45
#